data_AF-A0AAD1SAU1-F1
#
_entry.id   AF-A0AAD1SAU1-F1
#
_cell.length_a   1.000
_cell.length_b   1.000
_cell.length_c   1.000
_cell.angle_alpha   90.00
_cell.angle_beta   90.00
_cell.angle_gamma   90.00
#
_symmetry.space_group_name_H-M   'P 1'
#
loop_
_entity.id
_entity.type
_entity.pdbx_description
1 polymer ?
#
loop_
_entity_poly.entity_id
_entity_poly.type
_entity_poly.pdbx_seq_one_letter_code
_entity_poly.pdbx_strand_id
1 'polypeptide(L)'
;MAALLSVIQLSDDSVEAGYEDGSRLWLAPCGTEFVIERSEDGAHPLRTPERRKQRTEFVTSCCRDKVLQILTFRNTFSSRPFLPLSIVPKEKTVSLLSEISEVVWPDSEDDDHCKTYVACLEDGGVKVSSLDGNAHLYMSALQKEFTVEFLCQLSSKVEVSIHASESHVEGITKDLKNRHLSQQTDSTRDSEREANIANTNTCITTSKYSSCVIREREDSGFYCTKHAFQYTWLAQCFSVACCPEAFLYPMSLALHVQNKMSPDEERLDCLDDELEKNLKRAKSSVLPKALPLSCRGTHLHRWNVCDFRKQPSCLFPLKVAMCNTILYRFFFQGMHFIEIYPGDGSVFISEGRWLGKYFQYYFLNGKIRPKEHRLYTTSNLPPDMPRALYSVRSVIEQAGRFLKMCHNTMLSQSPLFESCCWRDESSSNAQTVFPVLLAKATVPDKGTYTVYSDNTVLAHFLDGVYLHMTWNFNHFNKQEQTVKAKFIW
;
A
#
# COMPACT_ATOMS: atom_id res chain seq x y z
N MET A 1 12.64 -0.98 25.73
CA MET A 1 12.12 -0.39 24.48
C MET A 1 10.64 -0.13 24.71
N ALA A 2 10.14 1.10 24.52
CA ALA A 2 8.72 1.37 24.70
C ALA A 2 7.94 0.83 23.49
N ALA A 3 6.90 0.02 23.74
CA ALA A 3 6.08 -0.51 22.66
C ALA A 3 5.13 0.57 22.11
N LEU A 4 4.73 0.38 20.85
CA LEU A 4 3.73 1.21 20.20
C LEU A 4 2.34 0.91 20.76
N LEU A 5 1.69 1.91 21.35
CA LEU A 5 0.38 1.77 21.99
C LEU A 5 -0.77 2.16 21.04
N SER A 6 -0.55 3.19 20.22
CA SER A 6 -1.48 3.62 19.19
C SER A 6 -0.74 4.30 18.06
N VAL A 7 -1.21 4.12 16.83
CA VAL A 7 -0.65 4.81 15.66
C VAL A 7 -1.76 5.15 14.68
N ILE A 8 -1.66 6.31 14.06
CA ILE A 8 -2.66 6.83 13.14
C ILE A 8 -1.94 7.44 11.96
N GLN A 9 -2.30 6.98 10.76
CA GLN A 9 -1.86 7.54 9.50
C GLN A 9 -3.05 8.26 8.85
N LEU A 10 -2.84 9.52 8.47
CA LEU A 10 -3.83 10.34 7.78
C LEU A 10 -3.75 10.14 6.26
N SER A 11 -4.74 10.67 5.53
CA SER A 11 -4.82 10.54 4.06
C SER A 11 -3.66 11.19 3.30
N ASP A 12 -2.97 12.16 3.92
CA ASP A 12 -1.76 12.78 3.38
C ASP A 12 -0.50 11.94 3.63
N ASP A 13 -0.61 10.81 4.34
CA ASP A 13 0.48 9.95 4.83
C ASP A 13 1.32 10.52 5.99
N SER A 14 0.87 11.60 6.64
CA SER A 14 1.41 11.95 7.97
C SER A 14 1.00 10.90 8.99
N VAL A 15 1.88 10.63 9.96
CA VAL A 15 1.65 9.59 10.97
C VAL A 15 1.86 10.14 12.36
N GLU A 16 0.96 9.82 13.28
CA GLU A 16 1.07 10.08 14.71
C GLU A 16 1.15 8.76 15.46
N ALA A 17 2.06 8.66 16.42
CA ALA A 17 2.23 7.50 17.29
C ALA A 17 2.29 7.90 18.77
N GLY A 18 1.70 7.07 19.62
CA GLY A 18 1.84 7.11 21.07
C GLY A 18 2.48 5.82 21.58
N TYR A 19 3.38 5.95 22.55
CA TYR A 19 4.14 4.84 23.13
C TYR A 19 3.76 4.60 24.59
N GLU A 20 4.06 3.41 25.11
CA GLU A 20 3.78 3.03 26.50
C GLU A 20 4.47 3.92 27.54
N ASP A 21 5.61 4.52 27.19
CA ASP A 21 6.33 5.47 28.06
C ASP A 21 5.74 6.89 28.03
N GLY A 22 4.53 7.05 27.49
CA GLY A 22 3.82 8.31 27.38
C GLY A 22 4.34 9.26 26.29
N SER A 23 5.46 8.92 25.62
CA SER A 23 5.97 9.75 24.53
C SER A 23 5.08 9.70 23.30
N ARG A 24 5.13 10.78 22.51
CA ARG A 24 4.41 10.92 21.25
C ARG A 24 5.36 11.29 20.13
N LEU A 25 5.07 10.81 18.93
CA LEU A 25 5.91 11.04 17.76
C LEU A 25 5.03 11.31 16.55
N TRP A 26 5.37 12.35 15.79
CA TRP A 26 4.75 12.69 14.51
C TRP A 26 5.77 12.55 13.40
N LEU A 27 5.39 11.88 12.32
CA LEU A 27 6.19 11.70 11.12
C LEU A 27 5.56 12.52 9.99
N ALA A 28 6.38 13.31 9.29
CA ALA A 28 5.93 14.07 8.13
C ALA A 28 5.40 13.13 7.03
N PRO A 29 4.49 13.60 6.16
CA PRO A 29 3.94 12.84 5.05
C PRO A 29 4.97 12.10 4.19
N CYS A 30 6.12 12.72 3.92
CA CYS A 30 7.21 12.16 3.12
C CYS A 30 8.18 11.28 3.91
N GLY A 31 8.04 11.21 5.23
CA GLY A 31 8.94 10.48 6.13
C GLY A 31 10.28 11.17 6.43
N THR A 32 10.63 12.30 5.79
CA THR A 32 11.96 12.91 5.91
C THR A 32 12.23 13.57 7.26
N GLU A 33 11.19 14.01 7.95
CA GLU A 33 11.26 14.70 9.24
C GLU A 33 10.28 14.09 10.24
N PHE A 34 10.62 14.16 11.51
CA PHE A 34 9.74 13.80 12.61
C PHE A 34 9.82 14.82 13.75
N VAL A 35 8.78 14.85 14.57
CA VAL A 35 8.74 15.56 15.86
C VAL A 35 8.50 14.53 16.95
N ILE A 36 9.26 14.62 18.04
CA ILE A 36 9.05 13.81 19.23
C ILE A 36 8.74 14.70 20.44
N GLU A 37 7.75 14.30 21.21
CA GLU A 37 7.36 14.88 22.49
C GLU A 37 7.58 13.80 23.57
N ARG A 38 8.36 14.13 24.60
CA ARG A 38 8.63 13.22 25.71
C ARG A 38 7.57 13.37 26.79
N SER A 39 7.23 12.26 27.46
CA SER A 39 6.45 12.33 28.70
C SER A 39 7.31 13.00 29.77
N GLU A 40 6.81 14.07 30.37
CA GLU A 40 7.40 14.64 31.58
C GLU A 40 6.52 14.24 32.77
N ASP A 41 6.87 13.13 33.43
CA ASP A 41 6.20 12.70 34.66
C ASP A 41 6.37 13.78 35.74
N GLY A 42 5.25 14.31 36.24
CA GLY A 42 5.23 15.33 37.30
C GLY A 42 5.49 16.77 36.84
N ALA A 43 5.48 17.06 35.54
CA ALA A 43 5.57 18.44 35.05
C ALA A 43 4.32 19.26 35.39
N HIS A 44 4.56 20.51 35.80
CA HIS A 44 3.50 21.48 36.09
C HIS A 44 2.63 21.70 34.82
N PRO A 45 1.29 21.80 34.92
CA PRO A 45 0.38 21.95 33.76
C PRO A 45 0.66 23.15 32.83
N LEU A 46 1.46 24.12 33.27
CA LEU A 46 1.87 25.29 32.49
C LEU A 46 3.20 25.11 31.74
N ARG A 47 3.94 24.02 32.01
CA ARG A 47 5.19 23.73 31.31
C ARG A 47 4.86 23.11 29.97
N THR A 48 5.25 23.78 28.90
CA THR A 48 5.09 23.24 27.55
C THR A 48 5.97 22.00 27.39
N PRO A 49 5.42 20.87 26.91
CA PRO A 49 6.19 19.66 26.67
C PRO A 49 7.39 19.93 25.75
N GLU A 50 8.55 19.35 26.07
CA GLU A 50 9.72 19.49 25.21
C GLU A 50 9.50 18.77 23.88
N ARG A 51 9.34 19.54 22.80
CA ARG A 51 9.22 19.05 21.43
C ARG A 51 10.51 19.23 20.68
N ARG A 52 11.01 18.14 20.08
CA ARG A 52 12.20 18.18 19.22
C ARG A 52 11.83 17.76 17.81
N LYS A 53 12.13 18.63 16.85
CA LYS A 53 12.01 18.35 15.41
C LYS A 53 13.37 17.90 14.88
N GLN A 54 13.40 16.81 14.11
CA GLN A 54 14.64 16.27 13.56
C GLN A 54 14.40 15.62 12.19
N ARG A 55 15.44 15.57 11.34
CA ARG A 55 15.42 14.77 10.11
C ARG A 55 15.58 13.28 10.46
N THR A 56 14.74 12.44 9.86
CA THR A 56 14.74 10.99 10.08
C THR A 56 16.09 10.34 9.77
N GLU A 57 16.79 10.84 8.74
CA GLU A 57 18.13 10.39 8.36
C GLU A 57 19.16 10.51 9.49
N PHE A 58 19.00 11.49 10.38
CA PHE A 58 19.95 11.78 11.45
C PHE A 58 19.42 11.36 12.83
N VAL A 59 18.42 10.48 12.89
CA VAL A 59 17.82 10.01 14.14
C VAL A 59 18.88 9.57 15.16
N THR A 60 18.72 10.01 16.40
CA THR A 60 19.62 9.63 17.49
C THR A 60 19.29 8.24 18.03
N SER A 61 20.26 7.55 18.61
CA SER A 61 20.08 6.21 19.21
C SER A 61 18.93 6.16 20.22
N CYS A 62 18.69 7.24 20.99
CA CYS A 62 17.65 7.28 22.02
C CYS A 62 16.21 7.20 21.50
N CYS A 63 15.97 7.48 20.21
CA CYS A 63 14.63 7.43 19.61
C CYS A 63 14.57 6.62 18.31
N ARG A 64 15.69 5.97 17.92
CA ARG A 64 15.80 5.22 16.66
C ARG A 64 14.74 4.14 16.53
N ASP A 65 14.52 3.33 17.57
CA ASP A 65 13.56 2.23 17.52
C ASP A 65 12.13 2.72 17.37
N LYS A 66 11.78 3.83 18.01
CA LYS A 66 10.46 4.48 17.88
C LYS A 66 10.24 4.99 16.47
N VAL A 67 11.24 5.71 15.92
CA VAL A 67 11.19 6.20 14.53
C VAL A 67 11.10 5.03 13.55
N LEU A 68 11.80 3.92 13.80
CA LEU A 68 11.72 2.74 12.94
C LEU A 68 10.31 2.12 12.99
N GLN A 69 9.71 1.96 14.18
CA GLN A 69 8.36 1.41 14.32
C GLN A 69 7.31 2.23 13.56
N ILE A 70 7.29 3.56 13.75
CA ILE A 70 6.33 4.44 13.04
C ILE A 70 6.61 4.51 11.53
N LEU A 71 7.87 4.45 11.12
CA LEU A 71 8.25 4.47 9.70
C LEU A 71 7.88 3.16 9.00
N THR A 72 8.07 2.02 9.66
CA THR A 72 7.60 0.72 9.18
C THR A 72 6.08 0.75 9.00
N PHE A 73 5.33 1.21 10.00
CA PHE A 73 3.88 1.36 9.91
C PHE A 73 3.47 2.23 8.72
N ARG A 74 4.09 3.42 8.56
CA ARG A 74 3.86 4.30 7.41
C ARG A 74 4.07 3.56 6.09
N ASN A 75 5.23 2.93 5.93
CA ASN A 75 5.65 2.33 4.68
C ASN A 75 4.77 1.13 4.28
N THR A 76 4.19 0.42 5.26
CA THR A 76 3.24 -0.67 5.04
C THR A 76 1.96 -0.20 4.33
N PHE A 77 1.49 1.02 4.59
CA PHE A 77 0.22 1.52 4.05
C PHE A 77 0.37 2.70 3.08
N SER A 78 1.56 3.27 2.91
CA SER A 78 1.85 4.34 1.94
C SER A 78 2.11 3.81 0.53
N SER A 79 1.67 4.53 -0.50
CA SER A 79 1.98 4.15 -1.89
C SER A 79 3.45 4.33 -2.24
N ARG A 80 4.14 5.28 -1.58
CA ARG A 80 5.60 5.48 -1.70
C ARG A 80 6.29 5.38 -0.34
N PRO A 81 7.18 4.40 -0.14
CA PRO A 81 7.88 4.25 1.13
C PRO A 81 8.99 5.29 1.28
N PHE A 82 9.46 5.51 2.50
CA PHE A 82 10.66 6.29 2.78
C PHE A 82 11.66 5.39 3.50
N LEU A 83 12.83 5.16 2.90
CA LEU A 83 13.79 4.12 3.28
C LEU A 83 15.21 4.69 3.29
N PRO A 84 15.57 5.59 4.23
CA PRO A 84 16.91 6.14 4.29
C PRO A 84 17.91 5.07 4.73
N LEU A 85 19.02 4.94 4.01
CA LEU A 85 20.08 3.97 4.31
C LEU A 85 20.56 4.05 5.76
N SER A 86 20.59 5.24 6.37
CA SER A 86 21.05 5.43 7.74
C SER A 86 20.15 4.81 8.80
N ILE A 87 18.86 4.53 8.50
CA ILE A 87 17.93 3.90 9.44
C ILE A 87 17.75 2.39 9.21
N VAL A 88 17.91 1.95 7.95
CA VAL A 88 17.76 0.54 7.59
C VAL A 88 18.90 -0.28 8.21
N PRO A 89 18.62 -1.38 8.93
CA PRO A 89 19.66 -2.26 9.47
C PRO A 89 20.53 -2.81 8.34
N LYS A 90 21.86 -2.83 8.53
CA LYS A 90 22.80 -3.26 7.49
C LYS A 90 22.58 -4.71 7.08
N GLU A 91 22.14 -5.54 8.01
CA GLU A 91 21.84 -6.95 7.83
C GLU A 91 20.63 -7.18 6.90
N LYS A 92 19.80 -6.15 6.72
CA LYS A 92 18.62 -6.17 5.84
C LYS A 92 18.86 -5.50 4.49
N THR A 93 20.08 -5.03 4.24
CA THR A 93 20.44 -4.34 2.99
C THR A 93 21.03 -5.32 1.99
N VAL A 94 20.56 -5.23 0.75
CA VAL A 94 21.02 -6.04 -0.38
C VAL A 94 21.63 -5.11 -1.43
N SER A 95 22.84 -5.44 -1.90
CA SER A 95 23.54 -4.67 -2.94
C SER A 95 23.49 -5.44 -4.27
N LEU A 96 22.98 -4.78 -5.31
CA LEU A 96 22.83 -5.34 -6.65
C LEU A 96 23.49 -4.43 -7.69
N LEU A 97 23.99 -5.00 -8.78
CA LEU A 97 24.61 -4.25 -9.88
C LEU A 97 23.60 -3.67 -10.89
N SER A 98 22.34 -4.07 -10.80
CA SER A 98 21.28 -3.66 -11.72
C SER A 98 20.11 -3.05 -10.97
N GLU A 99 19.47 -2.05 -11.58
CA GLU A 99 18.24 -1.47 -11.05
C GLU A 99 17.08 -2.45 -11.21
N ILE A 100 16.31 -2.70 -10.15
CA ILE A 100 15.05 -3.43 -10.19
C ILE A 100 13.94 -2.37 -10.26
N SER A 101 13.38 -2.18 -11.45
CA SER A 101 12.22 -1.30 -11.66
C SER A 101 10.92 -2.07 -11.80
N GLU A 102 10.98 -3.31 -12.29
CA GLU A 102 9.83 -4.15 -12.59
C GLU A 102 10.14 -5.61 -12.27
N VAL A 103 9.08 -6.37 -12.00
CA VAL A 103 9.13 -7.82 -11.78
C VAL A 103 8.12 -8.50 -12.69
N VAL A 104 8.37 -9.76 -13.05
CA VAL A 104 7.49 -10.57 -13.89
C VAL A 104 6.91 -11.70 -13.06
N TRP A 105 5.61 -11.95 -13.22
CA TRP A 105 4.86 -12.99 -12.52
C TRP A 105 4.65 -14.23 -13.40
N PRO A 106 4.44 -15.42 -12.80
CA PRO A 106 4.17 -16.65 -13.52
C PRO A 106 2.87 -16.57 -14.34
N ASP A 107 2.83 -17.35 -15.42
CA ASP A 107 1.65 -17.50 -16.26
C ASP A 107 0.52 -18.26 -15.53
N SER A 108 -0.71 -17.89 -15.83
CA SER A 108 -1.91 -18.60 -15.34
C SER A 108 -2.28 -19.81 -16.22
N GLU A 109 -1.82 -19.83 -17.48
CA GLU A 109 -2.16 -20.88 -18.46
C GLU A 109 -1.18 -22.05 -18.44
N ASP A 110 0.05 -21.83 -17.98
CA ASP A 110 1.08 -22.86 -17.83
C ASP A 110 1.02 -23.45 -16.42
N ASP A 111 0.25 -24.54 -16.28
CA ASP A 111 -0.08 -25.15 -14.99
C ASP A 111 1.17 -25.71 -14.27
N ASP A 112 2.19 -26.15 -15.00
CA ASP A 112 3.44 -26.67 -14.44
C ASP A 112 4.37 -25.53 -14.00
N HIS A 113 4.48 -24.48 -14.80
CA HIS A 113 5.23 -23.29 -14.42
C HIS A 113 4.55 -22.55 -13.25
N CYS A 114 3.22 -22.48 -13.22
CA CYS A 114 2.45 -21.86 -12.15
C CYS A 114 2.69 -22.54 -10.79
N LYS A 115 2.69 -23.89 -10.74
CA LYS A 115 2.93 -24.67 -9.51
C LYS A 115 4.32 -24.43 -8.89
N THR A 116 5.30 -24.00 -9.68
CA THR A 116 6.65 -23.73 -9.18
C THR A 116 6.73 -22.43 -8.38
N TYR A 117 5.96 -21.41 -8.78
CA TYR A 117 6.02 -20.07 -8.19
C TYR A 117 4.82 -19.72 -7.32
N VAL A 118 3.77 -20.55 -7.36
CA VAL A 118 2.58 -20.41 -6.53
C VAL A 118 2.53 -21.54 -5.50
N ALA A 119 2.51 -21.17 -4.22
CA ALA A 119 2.47 -22.10 -3.10
C ALA A 119 1.26 -21.81 -2.21
N CYS A 120 0.62 -22.86 -1.73
CA CYS A 120 -0.41 -22.72 -0.70
C CYS A 120 0.23 -22.80 0.68
N LEU A 121 -0.21 -21.91 1.55
CA LEU A 121 0.31 -21.77 2.89
C LEU A 121 -0.53 -22.61 3.86
N GLU A 122 0.09 -23.01 4.98
CA GLU A 122 -0.57 -23.83 5.99
C GLU A 122 -1.76 -23.12 6.67
N ASP A 123 -1.78 -21.78 6.63
CA ASP A 123 -2.86 -20.94 7.15
C ASP A 123 -4.05 -20.79 6.19
N GLY A 124 -4.00 -21.45 5.02
CA GLY A 124 -5.03 -21.37 3.99
C GLY A 124 -4.87 -20.18 3.04
N GLY A 125 -3.79 -19.41 3.18
CA GLY A 125 -3.40 -18.36 2.24
C GLY A 125 -2.69 -18.90 0.99
N VAL A 126 -2.41 -18.00 0.04
CA VAL A 126 -1.67 -18.31 -1.19
C VAL A 126 -0.50 -17.35 -1.35
N LYS A 127 0.69 -17.88 -1.61
CA LYS A 127 1.88 -17.12 -1.99
C LYS A 127 2.11 -17.23 -3.48
N VAL A 128 2.28 -16.09 -4.16
CA VAL A 128 2.73 -15.99 -5.56
C VAL A 128 4.10 -15.32 -5.57
N SER A 129 5.10 -15.93 -6.20
CA SER A 129 6.45 -15.37 -6.31
C SER A 129 6.72 -14.86 -7.73
N SER A 130 7.46 -13.77 -7.85
CA SER A 130 7.95 -13.32 -9.15
C SER A 130 9.02 -14.29 -9.67
N LEU A 131 9.21 -14.33 -11.00
CA LEU A 131 10.13 -15.25 -11.66
C LEU A 131 11.60 -15.01 -11.29
N ASP A 132 11.92 -13.76 -10.95
CA ASP A 132 13.24 -13.32 -10.52
C ASP A 132 13.43 -13.38 -8.99
N GLY A 133 12.39 -13.74 -8.23
CA GLY A 133 12.42 -13.81 -6.77
C GLY A 133 12.57 -12.46 -6.06
N ASN A 134 12.35 -11.33 -6.75
CA ASN A 134 12.47 -9.99 -6.19
C ASN A 134 11.16 -9.45 -5.59
N ALA A 135 10.05 -10.16 -5.78
CA ALA A 135 8.75 -9.85 -5.17
C ALA A 135 7.91 -11.11 -4.87
N HIS A 136 7.06 -11.00 -3.86
CA HIS A 136 6.12 -12.02 -3.42
C HIS A 136 4.78 -11.37 -3.06
N LEU A 137 3.68 -11.97 -3.48
CA LEU A 137 2.33 -11.62 -3.04
C LEU A 137 1.80 -12.72 -2.13
N TYR A 138 1.24 -12.34 -0.99
CA TYR A 138 0.63 -13.23 0.00
C TYR A 138 -0.85 -12.87 0.13
N MET A 139 -1.73 -13.74 -0.35
CA MET A 139 -3.18 -13.62 -0.22
C MET A 139 -3.65 -14.24 1.09
N SER A 140 -4.46 -13.50 1.86
CA SER A 140 -5.08 -14.03 3.07
C SER A 140 -6.09 -15.14 2.77
N ALA A 141 -6.28 -16.06 3.71
CA ALA A 141 -7.28 -17.12 3.61
C ALA A 141 -8.72 -16.60 3.41
N LEU A 142 -9.06 -15.42 3.96
CA LEU A 142 -10.37 -14.80 3.77
C LEU A 142 -10.54 -14.09 2.40
N GLN A 143 -9.45 -13.87 1.65
CA GLN A 143 -9.44 -13.11 0.40
C GLN A 143 -9.95 -11.66 0.55
N LYS A 144 -9.75 -11.05 1.73
CA LYS A 144 -10.13 -9.65 1.98
C LYS A 144 -8.92 -8.72 1.96
N GLU A 145 -7.74 -9.26 2.24
CA GLU A 145 -6.48 -8.53 2.14
C GLU A 145 -5.35 -9.38 1.55
N PHE A 146 -4.32 -8.70 1.08
CA PHE A 146 -3.08 -9.29 0.65
C PHE A 146 -1.89 -8.41 1.01
N THR A 147 -0.73 -9.03 1.14
CA THR A 147 0.55 -8.36 1.40
C THR A 147 1.48 -8.57 0.21
N VAL A 148 2.15 -7.52 -0.24
CA VAL A 148 3.22 -7.63 -1.24
C VAL A 148 4.54 -7.35 -0.56
N GLU A 149 5.44 -8.32 -0.58
CA GLU A 149 6.84 -8.16 -0.20
C GLU A 149 7.69 -7.96 -1.44
N PHE A 150 8.55 -6.94 -1.48
CA PHE A 150 9.42 -6.70 -2.63
C PHE A 150 10.73 -6.00 -2.23
N LEU A 151 11.75 -6.15 -3.07
CA LEU A 151 12.98 -5.38 -2.96
C LEU A 151 12.74 -3.94 -3.40
N CYS A 152 12.75 -3.01 -2.45
CA CYS A 152 12.64 -1.59 -2.70
C CYS A 152 14.01 -0.93 -2.62
N GLN A 153 14.34 -0.12 -3.63
CA GLN A 153 15.59 0.65 -3.63
C GLN A 153 15.56 1.68 -2.49
N LEU A 154 16.67 1.82 -1.78
CA LEU A 154 16.81 2.78 -0.69
C LEU A 154 16.70 4.23 -1.19
N SER A 155 16.19 5.10 -0.31
CA SER A 155 16.07 6.53 -0.57
C SER A 155 17.44 7.14 -0.88
N SER A 156 17.57 7.73 -2.06
CA SER A 156 18.78 8.41 -2.52
C SER A 156 18.61 9.94 -2.49
N LYS A 157 19.73 10.65 -2.64
CA LYS A 157 19.69 12.09 -2.96
C LYS A 157 19.24 12.22 -4.41
N VAL A 158 18.39 13.21 -4.68
CA VAL A 158 18.07 13.56 -6.06
C VAL A 158 19.32 14.19 -6.68
N GLU A 159 20.02 13.46 -7.53
CA GLU A 159 21.07 14.03 -8.37
C GLU A 159 20.37 14.83 -9.47
N VAL A 160 20.47 16.16 -9.40
CA VAL A 160 20.04 17.03 -10.50
C VAL A 160 21.08 16.89 -11.59
N SER A 161 20.87 15.97 -12.53
CA SER A 161 21.65 15.94 -13.77
C SER A 161 21.26 17.16 -14.60
N ILE A 162 21.99 18.27 -14.43
CA ILE A 162 21.97 19.38 -15.36
C ILE A 162 22.70 18.91 -16.62
N HIS A 163 22.01 18.18 -17.49
CA HIS A 163 22.45 18.05 -18.87
C HIS A 163 21.77 19.14 -19.68
N ALA A 164 22.53 20.22 -19.86
CA ALA A 164 22.28 21.22 -20.88
C ALA A 164 22.15 20.52 -22.24
N SER A 165 21.02 20.73 -22.91
CA SER A 165 20.87 20.49 -24.34
C SER A 165 20.39 21.79 -24.98
N GLU A 166 21.29 22.76 -25.09
CA GLU A 166 21.20 23.73 -26.18
C GLU A 166 21.75 23.05 -27.42
N SER A 167 20.83 22.52 -28.22
CA SER A 167 21.10 22.12 -29.59
C SER A 167 21.36 23.37 -30.43
N HIS A 168 22.59 23.55 -30.89
CA HIS A 168 22.82 24.20 -32.18
C HIS A 168 23.60 23.27 -33.09
N VAL A 169 22.89 22.84 -34.12
CA VAL A 169 23.36 22.06 -35.27
C VAL A 169 24.09 23.01 -36.21
N GLU A 170 25.31 22.63 -36.61
CA GLU A 170 26.02 22.95 -37.86
C GLU A 170 27.43 22.36 -37.67
N GLY A 171 28.04 21.54 -38.51
CA GLY A 171 27.80 21.11 -39.88
C GLY A 171 29.19 20.80 -40.47
N ILE A 172 29.30 19.66 -41.16
CA ILE A 172 30.26 19.42 -42.27
C ILE A 172 31.72 19.05 -41.89
N THR A 173 31.91 17.72 -41.80
CA THR A 173 32.87 16.87 -42.53
C THR A 173 34.24 17.38 -43.01
N LYS A 174 35.22 16.47 -42.85
CA LYS A 174 36.53 16.28 -43.53
C LYS A 174 37.69 17.13 -43.00
N ASP A 175 38.71 16.50 -42.41
CA ASP A 175 39.89 16.12 -43.18
C ASP A 175 40.98 15.37 -42.37
N LEU A 176 41.61 14.43 -43.09
CA LEU A 176 43.03 14.08 -43.12
C LEU A 176 43.81 13.67 -41.84
N LYS A 177 44.18 12.38 -41.85
CA LYS A 177 45.57 11.86 -41.85
C LYS A 177 46.64 12.79 -41.25
N ASN A 178 47.29 12.36 -40.16
CA ASN A 178 48.67 11.84 -40.22
C ASN A 178 49.32 11.66 -38.83
N ARG A 179 50.11 10.57 -38.73
CA ARG A 179 51.42 10.44 -38.05
C ARG A 179 51.40 10.39 -36.50
N HIS A 180 52.23 9.62 -35.80
CA HIS A 180 53.41 8.84 -36.15
C HIS A 180 53.63 7.78 -35.02
N LEU A 181 53.80 6.51 -35.39
CA LEU A 181 54.94 5.64 -35.09
C LEU A 181 55.61 5.62 -33.68
N SER A 182 55.64 4.43 -33.07
CA SER A 182 56.79 3.72 -32.44
C SER A 182 56.27 2.35 -31.96
N GLN A 183 56.46 1.20 -32.66
CA GLN A 183 57.63 0.29 -32.65
C GLN A 183 58.18 0.06 -31.23
N GLN A 184 58.14 -1.13 -30.62
CA GLN A 184 58.86 -2.40 -30.85
C GLN A 184 58.34 -3.40 -29.77
N THR A 185 58.39 -4.74 -29.79
CA THR A 185 59.04 -5.78 -30.63
C THR A 185 58.47 -7.15 -30.24
N ASP A 186 58.43 -8.01 -31.24
CA ASP A 186 58.72 -9.45 -31.27
C ASP A 186 57.84 -10.54 -30.64
N SER A 187 57.69 -11.53 -31.52
CA SER A 187 56.79 -12.66 -31.62
C SER A 187 57.42 -14.01 -31.25
N THR A 188 56.54 -15.02 -31.23
CA THR A 188 56.75 -16.46 -31.56
C THR A 188 57.42 -17.37 -30.50
N ARG A 189 57.01 -18.62 -30.25
CA ARG A 189 56.13 -19.60 -30.93
C ARG A 189 55.86 -20.82 -30.00
N ASP A 190 54.75 -21.50 -30.26
CA ASP A 190 54.43 -22.95 -30.18
C ASP A 190 54.96 -23.84 -29.03
N SER A 191 54.06 -24.53 -28.29
CA SER A 191 53.75 -25.96 -28.53
C SER A 191 52.94 -26.60 -27.38
N GLU A 192 52.27 -27.68 -27.75
CA GLU A 192 51.17 -28.44 -27.16
C GLU A 192 51.50 -29.20 -25.86
N ARG A 193 50.47 -29.47 -25.05
CA ARG A 193 50.22 -30.77 -24.40
C ARG A 193 48.83 -30.86 -23.78
N GLU A 194 48.05 -31.79 -24.31
CA GLU A 194 46.78 -32.31 -23.78
C GLU A 194 47.00 -33.14 -22.50
N ALA A 195 46.03 -33.12 -21.59
CA ALA A 195 45.55 -34.32 -20.89
C ALA A 195 44.19 -34.07 -20.23
N ASN A 196 43.25 -34.94 -20.60
CA ASN A 196 41.85 -35.04 -20.23
C ASN A 196 41.61 -35.39 -18.75
N ILE A 197 40.59 -34.79 -18.12
CA ILE A 197 39.65 -35.51 -17.24
C ILE A 197 38.23 -35.03 -17.54
N ALA A 198 37.37 -35.99 -17.88
CA ALA A 198 35.99 -35.82 -18.30
C ALA A 198 35.00 -35.78 -17.11
N ASN A 199 33.77 -35.37 -17.46
CA ASN A 199 32.47 -35.54 -16.77
C ASN A 199 32.17 -34.56 -15.62
N THR A 200 31.05 -33.84 -15.57
CA THR A 200 29.73 -34.01 -16.21
C THR A 200 29.10 -32.64 -16.54
N ASN A 201 28.77 -32.42 -17.81
CA ASN A 201 27.92 -31.32 -18.24
C ASN A 201 26.47 -31.61 -17.84
N THR A 202 25.93 -30.85 -16.89
CA THR A 202 24.48 -30.66 -16.77
C THR A 202 24.17 -29.27 -17.30
N CYS A 203 23.38 -29.25 -18.35
CA CYS A 203 23.02 -28.06 -19.13
C CYS A 203 22.24 -27.09 -18.23
N ILE A 204 22.87 -26.02 -17.77
CA ILE A 204 22.18 -24.86 -17.19
C ILE A 204 21.77 -24.00 -18.38
N THR A 205 20.52 -24.14 -18.80
CA THR A 205 19.87 -23.17 -19.67
C THR A 205 19.84 -21.83 -18.95
N THR A 206 20.51 -20.86 -19.55
CA THR A 206 20.67 -19.50 -19.09
C THR A 206 19.32 -18.78 -18.99
N SER A 207 18.77 -18.71 -17.79
CA SER A 207 17.77 -17.70 -17.43
C SER A 207 18.42 -16.32 -17.53
N LYS A 208 17.81 -15.42 -18.32
CA LYS A 208 18.26 -14.04 -18.55
C LYS A 208 18.08 -13.09 -17.35
N TYR A 209 17.77 -13.59 -16.16
CA TYR A 209 17.46 -12.78 -14.97
C TYR A 209 18.23 -13.20 -13.72
N SER A 210 19.53 -13.49 -13.85
CA SER A 210 20.39 -13.70 -12.67
C SER A 210 20.87 -12.35 -12.12
N SER A 211 20.25 -11.85 -11.06
CA SER A 211 20.77 -10.70 -10.31
C SER A 211 22.06 -11.11 -9.57
N CYS A 212 23.20 -10.51 -9.92
CA CYS A 212 24.46 -10.77 -9.24
C CYS A 212 24.44 -10.12 -7.85
N VAL A 213 24.10 -10.90 -6.82
CA VAL A 213 24.18 -10.48 -5.42
C VAL A 213 25.65 -10.37 -5.00
N ILE A 214 26.07 -9.18 -4.55
CA ILE A 214 27.41 -8.99 -3.98
C ILE A 214 27.36 -9.44 -2.51
N ARG A 215 27.99 -10.57 -2.19
CA ARG A 215 28.27 -10.97 -0.80
C ARG A 215 29.64 -10.43 -0.39
N GLU A 216 29.67 -9.60 0.65
CA GLU A 216 30.94 -9.14 1.24
C GLU A 216 31.67 -10.35 1.86
N ARG A 217 32.89 -10.63 1.37
CA ARG A 217 33.81 -11.60 1.97
C ARG A 217 34.83 -10.77 2.77
N GLU A 218 34.97 -11.07 4.07
CA GLU A 218 35.73 -10.24 5.03
C GLU A 218 37.26 -10.15 4.80
N ASP A 219 37.83 -10.82 3.79
CA ASP A 219 39.27 -10.76 3.52
C ASP A 219 39.55 -10.66 2.01
N SER A 220 39.54 -9.44 1.47
CA SER A 220 40.39 -8.98 0.34
C SER A 220 40.00 -7.56 -0.08
N GLY A 221 41.02 -6.72 -0.33
CA GLY A 221 40.91 -5.28 -0.60
C GLY A 221 39.85 -4.92 -1.65
N PHE A 222 38.95 -4.03 -1.25
CA PHE A 222 37.75 -3.62 -1.94
C PHE A 222 38.01 -2.81 -3.22
N TYR A 223 37.49 -3.28 -4.35
CA TYR A 223 36.93 -2.40 -5.38
C TYR A 223 35.41 -2.33 -5.15
N CYS A 224 34.98 -1.48 -4.21
CA CYS A 224 33.57 -1.09 -4.12
C CYS A 224 33.26 -0.29 -5.39
N THR A 225 32.60 -0.89 -6.38
CA THR A 225 32.18 -0.14 -7.56
C THR A 225 31.13 0.88 -7.12
N LYS A 226 31.32 2.16 -7.48
CA LYS A 226 30.41 3.29 -7.20
C LYS A 226 29.03 3.16 -7.87
N HIS A 227 28.66 1.96 -8.33
CA HIS A 227 27.53 1.68 -9.21
C HIS A 227 26.60 0.58 -8.65
N ALA A 228 26.77 0.15 -7.40
CA ALA A 228 25.86 -0.79 -6.77
C ALA A 228 24.59 -0.07 -6.26
N PHE A 229 23.43 -0.58 -6.66
CA PHE A 229 22.12 -0.19 -6.16
C PHE A 229 21.86 -0.90 -4.83
N GLN A 230 21.38 -0.17 -3.83
CA GLN A 230 21.07 -0.71 -2.50
C GLN A 230 19.57 -0.87 -2.32
N TYR A 231 19.16 -2.02 -1.78
CA TYR A 231 17.77 -2.42 -1.58
C TYR A 231 17.53 -2.91 -0.17
N THR A 232 16.26 -2.95 0.22
CA THR A 232 15.79 -3.71 1.37
C THR A 232 14.42 -4.30 1.07
N TRP A 233 14.08 -5.40 1.75
CA TRP A 233 12.75 -5.99 1.65
C TRP A 233 11.73 -5.12 2.38
N LEU A 234 10.65 -4.78 1.68
CA LEU A 234 9.52 -4.05 2.22
C LEU A 234 8.24 -4.85 2.04
N ALA A 235 7.40 -4.88 3.07
CA ALA A 235 6.05 -5.43 3.02
C ALA A 235 5.02 -4.29 3.00
N GLN A 236 4.12 -4.32 2.01
CA GLN A 236 2.98 -3.41 1.91
C GLN A 236 1.68 -4.19 1.95
N CYS A 237 0.70 -3.70 2.69
CA CYS A 237 -0.59 -4.38 2.88
C CYS A 237 -1.70 -3.63 2.16
N PHE A 238 -2.54 -4.38 1.44
CA PHE A 238 -3.61 -3.85 0.62
C PHE A 238 -4.92 -4.59 0.86
N SER A 239 -6.04 -3.87 0.72
CA SER A 239 -7.35 -4.50 0.57
C SER A 239 -7.48 -5.06 -0.84
N VAL A 240 -8.09 -6.24 -0.97
CA VAL A 240 -8.44 -6.82 -2.28
C VAL A 240 -9.39 -5.90 -3.05
N ALA A 241 -10.30 -5.21 -2.35
CA ALA A 241 -11.26 -4.28 -2.95
C ALA A 241 -10.62 -2.98 -3.48
N CYS A 242 -9.39 -2.68 -3.09
CA CYS A 242 -8.66 -1.46 -3.48
C CYS A 242 -7.25 -1.79 -3.97
N CYS A 243 -7.12 -2.87 -4.76
CA CYS A 243 -5.84 -3.30 -5.30
C CYS A 243 -5.23 -2.25 -6.25
N PRO A 244 -3.95 -1.86 -6.07
CA PRO A 244 -3.24 -1.04 -7.04
C PRO A 244 -3.14 -1.72 -8.39
N GLU A 245 -3.16 -0.94 -9.47
CA GLU A 245 -3.12 -1.46 -10.84
C GLU A 245 -1.91 -2.38 -11.09
N ALA A 246 -0.75 -2.00 -10.56
CA ALA A 246 0.48 -2.78 -10.68
C ALA A 246 0.33 -4.21 -10.16
N PHE A 247 -0.54 -4.47 -9.18
CA PHE A 247 -0.67 -5.78 -8.53
C PHE A 247 -1.96 -6.54 -8.89
N LEU A 248 -2.76 -6.02 -9.83
CA LEU A 248 -4.02 -6.67 -10.24
C LEU A 248 -3.81 -8.08 -10.80
N TYR A 249 -2.79 -8.27 -11.65
CA TYR A 249 -2.47 -9.59 -12.20
C TYR A 249 -2.08 -10.60 -11.11
N PRO A 250 -1.03 -10.40 -10.29
CA PRO A 250 -0.63 -11.38 -9.28
C PRO A 250 -1.70 -11.61 -8.20
N MET A 251 -2.48 -10.58 -7.86
CA MET A 251 -3.63 -10.74 -6.96
C MET A 251 -4.69 -11.67 -7.57
N SER A 252 -5.03 -11.45 -8.84
CA SER A 252 -6.01 -12.28 -9.57
C SER A 252 -5.53 -13.71 -9.72
N LEU A 253 -4.23 -13.91 -9.95
CA LEU A 253 -3.62 -15.23 -9.99
C LEU A 253 -3.75 -15.96 -8.64
N ALA A 254 -3.50 -15.27 -7.53
CA ALA A 254 -3.67 -15.85 -6.20
C ALA A 254 -5.14 -16.23 -5.92
N LEU A 255 -6.10 -15.36 -6.27
CA LEU A 255 -7.54 -15.63 -6.13
C LEU A 255 -7.97 -16.83 -6.98
N HIS A 256 -7.50 -16.90 -8.22
CA HIS A 256 -7.78 -18.01 -9.14
C HIS A 256 -7.34 -19.36 -8.56
N VAL A 257 -6.11 -19.43 -8.06
CA VAL A 257 -5.58 -20.65 -7.45
C VAL A 257 -6.36 -21.03 -6.20
N GLN A 258 -6.68 -20.07 -5.34
CA GLN A 258 -7.43 -20.34 -4.13
C GLN A 258 -8.88 -20.80 -4.41
N ASN A 259 -9.52 -20.27 -5.46
CA ASN A 259 -10.85 -20.69 -5.89
C ASN A 259 -10.84 -22.11 -6.48
N LYS A 260 -9.81 -22.47 -7.27
CA LYS A 260 -9.62 -23.85 -7.77
C LYS A 260 -9.47 -24.88 -6.64
N MET A 261 -8.98 -24.46 -5.48
CA MET A 261 -8.84 -25.35 -4.31
C MET A 261 -10.12 -25.49 -3.50
N SER A 262 -11.14 -24.67 -3.77
CA SER A 262 -12.45 -24.84 -3.11
C SER A 262 -13.16 -26.05 -3.70
N PRO A 263 -13.50 -27.05 -2.88
CA PRO A 263 -14.09 -28.32 -3.30
C PRO A 263 -15.62 -28.29 -3.35
N ASP A 264 -16.24 -27.11 -3.25
CA ASP A 264 -17.68 -26.96 -3.47
C ASP A 264 -17.93 -26.98 -4.99
N GLU A 265 -18.29 -28.16 -5.48
CA GLU A 265 -18.67 -28.45 -6.89
C GLU A 265 -19.95 -27.73 -7.35
N GLU A 266 -20.53 -26.84 -6.53
CA GLU A 266 -21.47 -25.82 -7.02
C GLU A 266 -20.68 -24.71 -7.71
N ARG A 267 -20.25 -25.05 -8.93
CA ARG A 267 -19.81 -24.17 -10.00
C ARG A 267 -20.44 -22.77 -9.89
N LEU A 268 -19.68 -21.79 -9.41
CA LEU A 268 -19.61 -20.57 -10.20
C LEU A 268 -18.76 -20.91 -11.44
N ASP A 269 -19.42 -21.48 -12.46
CA ASP A 269 -18.94 -21.48 -13.87
C ASP A 269 -18.83 -20.04 -14.43
N CYS A 270 -18.84 -19.03 -13.56
CA CYS A 270 -18.58 -17.65 -13.84
C CYS A 270 -17.40 -17.27 -12.96
N LEU A 271 -16.18 -17.48 -13.45
CA LEU A 271 -15.09 -16.61 -13.01
C LEU A 271 -15.63 -15.17 -13.15
N ASP A 272 -15.48 -14.37 -12.11
CA ASP A 272 -15.86 -12.95 -12.18
C ASP A 272 -15.25 -12.38 -13.47
N ASP A 273 -16.07 -11.76 -14.33
CA ASP A 273 -15.62 -11.18 -15.60
C ASP A 273 -14.41 -10.25 -15.37
N GLU A 274 -14.36 -9.61 -14.20
CA GLU A 274 -13.24 -8.78 -13.76
C GLU A 274 -11.98 -9.61 -13.46
N LEU A 275 -12.11 -10.78 -12.85
CA LEU A 275 -10.99 -11.70 -12.56
C LEU A 275 -10.36 -12.21 -13.86
N GLU A 276 -11.16 -12.68 -14.82
CA GLU A 276 -10.64 -13.13 -16.13
C GLU A 276 -9.96 -11.99 -16.90
N LYS A 277 -10.57 -10.80 -16.88
CA LYS A 277 -9.98 -9.61 -17.51
C LYS A 277 -8.62 -9.29 -16.88
N ASN A 278 -8.49 -9.40 -15.57
CA ASN A 278 -7.25 -9.12 -14.87
C ASN A 278 -6.17 -10.17 -15.14
N LEU A 279 -6.53 -11.44 -15.34
CA LEU A 279 -5.58 -12.49 -15.75
C LEU A 279 -5.04 -12.30 -17.18
N LYS A 280 -5.74 -11.52 -18.02
CA LYS A 280 -5.30 -11.15 -19.37
C LYS A 280 -4.43 -9.89 -19.40
N ARG A 281 -4.17 -9.24 -18.26
CA ARG A 281 -3.34 -8.03 -18.17
C ARG A 281 -1.84 -8.35 -18.33
N ALA A 282 -1.04 -7.29 -18.40
CA ALA A 282 0.40 -7.40 -18.31
C ALA A 282 0.83 -8.17 -17.06
N LYS A 283 1.73 -9.14 -17.27
CA LYS A 283 2.29 -10.01 -16.23
C LYS A 283 3.44 -9.36 -15.48
N SER A 284 3.75 -8.10 -15.79
CA SER A 284 4.79 -7.33 -15.12
C SER A 284 4.18 -6.31 -14.16
N SER A 285 4.84 -6.12 -13.02
CA SER A 285 4.50 -5.07 -12.06
C SER A 285 5.65 -4.11 -11.92
N VAL A 286 5.38 -2.82 -12.08
CA VAL A 286 6.31 -1.76 -11.69
C VAL A 286 6.34 -1.68 -10.17
N LEU A 287 7.53 -1.78 -9.58
CA LEU A 287 7.69 -1.75 -8.13
C LEU A 287 7.65 -0.30 -7.59
N PRO A 288 7.03 -0.06 -6.42
CA PRO A 288 7.05 1.24 -5.77
C PRO A 288 8.47 1.77 -5.52
N LYS A 289 8.74 2.99 -5.99
CA LYS A 289 10.00 3.69 -5.72
C LYS A 289 9.93 4.46 -4.40
N ALA A 290 10.99 4.33 -3.60
CA ALA A 290 11.14 5.10 -2.38
C ALA A 290 11.13 6.62 -2.64
N LEU A 291 10.70 7.38 -1.64
CA LEU A 291 10.76 8.84 -1.62
C LEU A 291 12.21 9.31 -1.46
N PRO A 292 12.57 10.49 -2.01
CA PRO A 292 13.92 11.03 -1.90
C PRO A 292 14.28 11.44 -0.46
N LEU A 293 15.58 11.51 -0.16
CA LEU A 293 16.10 11.94 1.15
C LEU A 293 15.79 13.41 1.49
N SER A 294 15.54 14.23 0.47
CA SER A 294 15.18 15.64 0.59
C SER A 294 13.72 15.86 0.19
N CYS A 295 12.98 16.61 1.01
CA CYS A 295 11.63 17.05 0.70
C CYS A 295 11.67 18.50 0.18
N ARG A 296 11.00 18.78 -0.94
CA ARG A 296 10.84 20.13 -1.48
C ARG A 296 9.68 20.90 -0.83
N GLY A 297 8.67 20.17 -0.34
CA GLY A 297 7.47 20.71 0.30
C GLY A 297 7.53 20.79 1.82
N THR A 298 8.68 21.07 2.45
CA THR A 298 8.80 21.09 3.93
C THR A 298 7.87 22.09 4.61
N HIS A 299 7.47 23.15 3.90
CA HIS A 299 6.48 24.13 4.35
C HIS A 299 5.05 23.56 4.45
N LEU A 300 4.79 22.42 3.80
CA LEU A 300 3.52 21.68 3.89
C LEU A 300 3.50 20.69 5.06
N HIS A 301 4.63 20.47 5.75
CA HIS A 301 4.68 19.60 6.92
C HIS A 301 3.90 20.23 8.08
N ARG A 302 2.99 19.46 8.68
CA ARG A 302 2.16 19.88 9.82
C ARG A 302 2.44 18.99 11.01
N TRP A 303 2.39 19.58 12.20
CA TRP A 303 2.70 18.94 13.48
C TRP A 303 1.56 19.11 14.48
N ASN A 304 0.34 19.26 13.95
CA ASN A 304 -0.85 19.47 14.77
C ASN A 304 -1.22 18.16 15.47
N VAL A 305 -1.54 18.29 16.76
CA VAL A 305 -1.92 17.17 17.61
C VAL A 305 -3.38 16.81 17.34
N CYS A 306 -3.64 15.61 16.82
CA CYS A 306 -4.99 15.08 16.87
C CYS A 306 -5.20 14.40 18.23
N ASP A 307 -5.88 15.05 19.18
CA ASP A 307 -6.27 14.38 20.42
C ASP A 307 -7.57 13.59 20.22
N PHE A 308 -7.42 12.39 19.65
CA PHE A 308 -8.54 11.48 19.40
C PHE A 308 -9.24 10.99 20.67
N ARG A 309 -8.62 11.15 21.85
CA ARG A 309 -9.20 10.70 23.12
C ARG A 309 -10.24 11.67 23.68
N LYS A 310 -10.16 12.97 23.33
CA LYS A 310 -11.02 14.01 23.91
C LYS A 310 -11.99 14.62 22.91
N GLN A 311 -11.50 15.09 21.76
CA GLN A 311 -12.31 15.53 20.63
C GLN A 311 -11.45 15.53 19.36
N PRO A 312 -11.80 14.75 18.34
CA PRO A 312 -10.94 14.65 17.17
C PRO A 312 -11.21 15.80 16.20
N SER A 313 -10.32 16.79 16.17
CA SER A 313 -10.23 17.79 15.10
C SER A 313 -8.99 17.51 14.24
N CYS A 314 -9.13 16.63 13.26
CA CYS A 314 -8.05 16.39 12.29
C CYS A 314 -8.29 17.17 11.00
N LEU A 315 -7.20 17.68 10.43
CA LEU A 315 -7.21 18.39 9.15
C LEU A 315 -7.42 17.44 7.96
N PHE A 316 -7.00 16.19 8.11
CA PHE A 316 -7.09 15.15 7.09
C PHE A 316 -7.91 13.97 7.63
N PRO A 317 -8.61 13.22 6.77
CA PRO A 317 -9.35 12.04 7.18
C PRO A 317 -8.33 10.93 7.49
N LEU A 318 -8.75 9.96 8.28
CA LEU A 318 -7.89 8.81 8.59
C LEU A 318 -7.68 7.95 7.35
N LYS A 319 -6.46 7.47 7.17
CA LYS A 319 -6.17 6.40 6.20
C LYS A 319 -6.09 5.07 6.90
N VAL A 320 -5.35 5.02 8.01
CA VAL A 320 -5.23 3.83 8.87
C VAL A 320 -5.14 4.27 10.33
N ALA A 321 -5.76 3.55 11.25
CA ALA A 321 -5.57 3.72 12.68
C ALA A 321 -5.35 2.35 13.33
N MET A 322 -4.45 2.26 14.29
CA MET A 322 -4.28 1.09 15.15
C MET A 322 -4.45 1.52 16.60
N CYS A 323 -5.39 0.89 17.30
CA CYS A 323 -5.71 1.16 18.69
C CYS A 323 -5.91 -0.16 19.42
N ASN A 324 -5.20 -0.37 20.53
CA ASN A 324 -5.26 -1.61 21.32
C ASN A 324 -5.10 -2.85 20.41
N THR A 325 -4.07 -2.85 19.56
CA THR A 325 -3.76 -3.90 18.55
C THR A 325 -4.79 -4.12 17.44
N ILE A 326 -5.93 -3.41 17.44
CA ILE A 326 -6.94 -3.50 16.39
C ILE A 326 -6.63 -2.48 15.30
N LEU A 327 -6.55 -2.94 14.05
CA LEU A 327 -6.28 -2.12 12.87
C LEU A 327 -7.59 -1.71 12.19
N TYR A 328 -7.71 -0.43 11.85
CA TYR A 328 -8.84 0.18 11.16
C TYR A 328 -8.30 0.81 9.88
N ARG A 329 -8.72 0.34 8.71
CA ARG A 329 -8.33 0.88 7.40
C ARG A 329 -9.51 1.58 6.75
N PHE A 330 -9.29 2.78 6.26
CA PHE A 330 -10.32 3.64 5.70
C PHE A 330 -10.10 3.82 4.21
N PHE A 331 -11.17 3.63 3.45
CA PHE A 331 -11.18 3.77 2.00
C PHE A 331 -12.22 4.81 1.63
N PHE A 332 -11.78 5.84 0.89
CA PHE A 332 -12.62 6.99 0.48
C PHE A 332 -12.56 7.24 -1.03
N GLN A 333 -12.04 6.27 -1.79
CA GLN A 333 -12.00 6.37 -3.25
C GLN A 333 -13.14 5.51 -3.83
N GLY A 334 -14.13 6.16 -4.45
CA GLY A 334 -15.32 5.48 -4.97
C GLY A 334 -16.33 5.16 -3.88
N MET A 335 -16.24 3.96 -3.29
CA MET A 335 -17.11 3.56 -2.18
C MET A 335 -16.41 3.79 -0.85
N HIS A 336 -17.13 4.41 0.09
CA HIS A 336 -16.58 4.80 1.38
C HIS A 336 -16.86 3.71 2.40
N PHE A 337 -15.82 3.00 2.82
CA PHE A 337 -15.94 1.91 3.77
C PHE A 337 -14.72 1.83 4.68
N ILE A 338 -14.89 1.13 5.80
CA ILE A 338 -13.85 0.80 6.75
C ILE A 338 -13.70 -0.72 6.83
N GLU A 339 -12.46 -1.19 6.86
CA GLU A 339 -12.11 -2.55 7.23
C GLU A 339 -11.49 -2.55 8.62
N ILE A 340 -11.88 -3.50 9.46
CA ILE A 340 -11.40 -3.60 10.83
C ILE A 340 -10.82 -5.00 11.05
N TYR A 341 -9.56 -5.06 11.44
CA TYR A 341 -8.81 -6.28 11.69
C TYR A 341 -8.49 -6.37 13.19
N PRO A 342 -9.18 -7.24 13.94
CA PRO A 342 -8.95 -7.41 15.37
C PRO A 342 -7.64 -8.12 15.73
N GLY A 343 -7.02 -8.82 14.76
CA GLY A 343 -5.77 -9.58 14.94
C GLY A 343 -5.95 -11.09 15.15
N ASP A 344 -7.19 -11.59 15.08
CA ASP A 344 -7.54 -13.01 15.17
C ASP A 344 -7.74 -13.68 13.78
N GLY A 345 -7.37 -12.98 12.71
CA GLY A 345 -7.60 -13.40 11.32
C GLY A 345 -9.01 -13.12 10.80
N SER A 346 -9.90 -12.55 11.61
CA SER A 346 -11.22 -12.09 11.17
C SER A 346 -11.18 -10.64 10.66
N VAL A 347 -12.22 -10.23 9.95
CA VAL A 347 -12.36 -8.85 9.46
C VAL A 347 -13.81 -8.37 9.52
N PHE A 348 -14.01 -7.14 9.98
CA PHE A 348 -15.27 -6.42 9.81
C PHE A 348 -15.16 -5.47 8.63
N ILE A 349 -16.18 -5.42 7.78
CA ILE A 349 -16.28 -4.51 6.65
C ILE A 349 -17.58 -3.74 6.80
N SER A 350 -17.50 -2.41 6.85
CA SER A 350 -18.71 -1.60 6.93
C SER A 350 -19.46 -1.56 5.61
N GLU A 351 -20.79 -1.56 5.68
CA GLU A 351 -21.67 -1.29 4.55
C GLU A 351 -22.44 0.02 4.72
N GLY A 352 -22.74 0.65 3.59
CA GLY A 352 -23.44 1.92 3.48
C GLY A 352 -22.49 3.12 3.39
N ARG A 353 -22.88 4.12 2.58
CA ARG A 353 -22.09 5.34 2.35
C ARG A 353 -21.92 6.12 3.67
N TRP A 354 -20.66 6.38 4.05
CA TRP A 354 -20.18 7.36 5.05
C TRP A 354 -20.31 7.06 6.55
N LEU A 355 -21.34 6.36 7.02
CA LEU A 355 -21.59 6.23 8.47
C LEU A 355 -21.51 4.80 9.03
N GLY A 356 -21.29 3.79 8.19
CA GLY A 356 -21.11 2.39 8.63
C GLY A 356 -22.25 1.94 9.54
N LYS A 357 -23.49 1.94 9.04
CA LYS A 357 -24.66 1.49 9.85
C LYS A 357 -24.69 -0.02 10.04
N TYR A 358 -24.06 -0.73 9.12
CA TYR A 358 -24.01 -2.17 9.04
C TYR A 358 -22.56 -2.61 8.93
N PHE A 359 -22.21 -3.74 9.55
CA PHE A 359 -20.88 -4.33 9.48
C PHE A 359 -21.01 -5.81 9.16
N GLN A 360 -20.44 -6.22 8.04
CA GLN A 360 -20.24 -7.61 7.72
C GLN A 360 -19.00 -8.11 8.42
N TYR A 361 -19.13 -9.18 9.18
CA TYR A 361 -18.06 -9.82 9.91
C TYR A 361 -17.70 -11.14 9.26
N TYR A 362 -16.47 -11.26 8.78
CA TYR A 362 -15.94 -12.44 8.11
C TYR A 362 -14.93 -13.14 9.01
N PHE A 363 -15.07 -14.45 9.17
CA PHE A 363 -14.12 -15.28 9.91
C PHE A 363 -14.05 -16.69 9.32
N LEU A 364 -12.99 -17.41 9.66
CA LEU A 364 -12.83 -18.81 9.28
C LEU A 364 -13.37 -19.70 10.39
N ASN A 365 -14.30 -20.60 10.05
CA ASN A 365 -14.77 -21.61 10.98
C ASN A 365 -13.90 -22.87 10.90
N GLY A 366 -12.85 -22.95 11.71
CA GLY A 366 -11.91 -24.07 11.67
C GLY A 366 -10.86 -23.96 10.56
N LYS A 367 -10.05 -25.01 10.38
CA LYS A 367 -8.81 -24.93 9.58
C LYS A 367 -9.02 -24.94 8.06
N ILE A 368 -10.19 -25.35 7.53
CA ILE A 368 -10.32 -25.63 6.08
C ILE A 368 -11.65 -25.18 5.41
N ARG A 369 -12.80 -24.89 6.07
CA ARG A 369 -14.07 -24.39 5.41
C ARG A 369 -15.13 -23.89 6.42
N PRO A 370 -16.23 -23.19 6.03
CA PRO A 370 -16.40 -22.18 4.97
C PRO A 370 -16.25 -20.76 5.57
N LYS A 371 -16.23 -19.75 4.69
CA LYS A 371 -16.27 -18.34 5.10
C LYS A 371 -17.65 -18.05 5.70
N GLU A 372 -17.74 -17.99 7.03
CA GLU A 372 -18.96 -17.54 7.66
C GLU A 372 -18.97 -16.01 7.69
N HIS A 373 -20.13 -15.43 7.38
CA HIS A 373 -20.37 -14.02 7.54
C HIS A 373 -21.51 -13.78 8.54
N ARG A 374 -21.33 -12.80 9.42
CA ARG A 374 -22.40 -12.27 10.29
C ARG A 374 -22.63 -10.81 9.96
N LEU A 375 -23.86 -10.36 10.15
CA LEU A 375 -24.21 -8.96 9.99
C LEU A 375 -24.47 -8.34 11.37
N TYR A 376 -23.78 -7.24 11.66
CA TYR A 376 -24.02 -6.42 12.84
C TYR A 376 -24.61 -5.08 12.44
N THR A 377 -25.59 -4.60 13.21
CA THR A 377 -26.12 -3.24 13.07
C THR A 377 -25.67 -2.40 14.26
N THR A 378 -25.39 -1.12 14.03
CA THR A 378 -24.99 -0.20 15.11
C THR A 378 -26.08 -0.02 16.18
N SER A 379 -27.34 -0.31 15.84
CA SER A 379 -28.48 -0.27 16.77
C SER A 379 -28.60 -1.50 17.66
N ASN A 380 -28.14 -2.68 17.22
CA ASN A 380 -28.35 -3.95 17.89
C ASN A 380 -27.03 -4.73 18.04
N LEU A 381 -26.06 -4.12 18.73
CA LEU A 381 -24.76 -4.75 18.99
C LEU A 381 -24.87 -5.78 20.12
N PRO A 382 -24.26 -6.97 19.96
CA PRO A 382 -24.30 -8.02 20.98
C PRO A 382 -23.67 -7.54 22.29
N PRO A 383 -24.08 -8.11 23.44
CA PRO A 383 -23.39 -7.89 24.70
C PRO A 383 -21.98 -8.50 24.67
N ASP A 384 -21.12 -8.01 25.55
CA ASP A 384 -19.75 -8.52 25.66
C ASP A 384 -19.75 -9.95 26.23
N MET A 385 -19.02 -10.83 25.55
CA MET A 385 -18.87 -12.21 25.97
C MET A 385 -17.70 -12.35 26.95
N PRO A 386 -17.88 -13.01 28.11
CA PRO A 386 -16.77 -13.29 29.02
C PRO A 386 -15.65 -14.06 28.30
N ARG A 387 -14.40 -13.62 28.49
CA ARG A 387 -13.18 -14.19 27.86
C ARG A 387 -13.02 -13.95 26.35
N ALA A 388 -13.86 -13.13 25.72
CA ALA A 388 -13.60 -12.70 24.34
C ALA A 388 -12.32 -11.85 24.26
N LEU A 389 -11.57 -11.99 23.16
CA LEU A 389 -10.35 -11.21 22.91
C LEU A 389 -10.64 -9.71 22.73
N TYR A 390 -11.83 -9.38 22.26
CA TYR A 390 -12.31 -8.01 22.08
C TYR A 390 -13.84 -7.95 22.18
N SER A 391 -14.35 -6.76 22.46
CA SER A 391 -15.78 -6.44 22.43
C SER A 391 -16.19 -6.02 21.01
N VAL A 392 -17.07 -6.78 20.35
CA VAL A 392 -17.65 -6.41 19.05
C VAL A 392 -18.32 -5.03 19.14
N ARG A 393 -19.00 -4.75 20.25
CA ARG A 393 -19.63 -3.45 20.50
C ARG A 393 -18.60 -2.33 20.52
N SER A 394 -17.55 -2.45 21.34
CA SER A 394 -16.50 -1.43 21.45
C SER A 394 -15.80 -1.19 20.12
N VAL A 395 -15.55 -2.24 19.33
CA VAL A 395 -14.88 -2.15 18.02
C VAL A 395 -15.73 -1.36 17.03
N ILE A 396 -17.02 -1.72 16.91
CA ILE A 396 -17.94 -1.05 15.98
C ILE A 396 -18.23 0.38 16.42
N GLU A 397 -18.41 0.63 17.72
CA GLU A 397 -18.59 1.99 18.24
C GLU A 397 -17.37 2.88 17.96
N GLN A 398 -16.16 2.34 18.13
CA GLN A 398 -14.92 3.06 17.84
C GLN A 398 -14.82 3.39 16.34
N ALA A 399 -15.15 2.42 15.46
CA ALA A 399 -15.22 2.66 14.02
C ALA A 399 -16.24 3.76 13.67
N GLY A 400 -17.42 3.75 14.29
CA GLY A 400 -18.42 4.81 14.11
C GLY A 400 -17.93 6.20 14.50
N ARG A 401 -17.15 6.32 15.60
CA ARG A 401 -16.52 7.59 16.01
C ARG A 401 -15.52 8.07 14.95
N PHE A 402 -14.68 7.16 14.43
CA PHE A 402 -13.72 7.49 13.38
C PHE A 402 -14.39 7.90 12.08
N LEU A 403 -15.43 7.18 11.65
CA LEU A 403 -16.20 7.53 10.44
C LEU A 403 -16.85 8.90 10.57
N LYS A 404 -17.48 9.20 11.71
CA LYS A 404 -18.07 10.52 11.98
C LYS A 404 -17.02 11.63 11.93
N MET A 405 -15.84 11.39 12.49
CA MET A 405 -14.73 12.33 12.43
C MET A 405 -14.27 12.57 10.99
N CYS A 406 -13.97 11.50 10.24
CA CYS A 406 -13.56 11.60 8.85
C CYS A 406 -14.60 12.33 7.99
N HIS A 407 -15.89 12.05 8.21
CA HIS A 407 -16.99 12.73 7.54
C HIS A 407 -17.00 14.23 7.84
N ASN A 408 -16.90 14.63 9.12
CA ASN A 408 -16.83 16.04 9.50
C ASN A 408 -15.62 16.74 8.90
N THR A 409 -14.45 16.10 8.94
CA THR A 409 -13.23 16.62 8.33
C THR A 409 -13.44 16.84 6.83
N MET A 410 -13.97 15.85 6.10
CA MET A 410 -14.25 15.98 4.67
C MET A 410 -15.27 17.08 4.33
N LEU A 411 -16.31 17.25 5.14
CA LEU A 411 -17.29 18.33 4.95
C LEU A 411 -16.72 19.73 5.19
N SER A 412 -15.61 19.86 5.92
CA SER A 412 -15.01 21.16 6.24
C SER A 412 -14.36 21.88 5.03
N GLN A 413 -14.40 21.29 3.82
CA GLN A 413 -13.88 21.85 2.56
C GLN A 413 -12.46 22.43 2.68
N SER A 414 -11.61 21.83 3.52
CA SER A 414 -10.24 22.30 3.64
C SER A 414 -9.52 22.12 2.30
N PRO A 415 -9.01 23.19 1.66
CA PRO A 415 -8.26 23.08 0.40
C PRO A 415 -6.96 22.27 0.55
N LEU A 416 -6.64 21.84 1.78
CA LEU A 416 -5.45 21.10 2.12
C LEU A 416 -5.50 19.62 1.73
N PHE A 417 -6.69 19.03 1.49
CA PHE A 417 -6.84 17.60 1.16
C PHE A 417 -6.02 17.16 -0.07
N GLU A 418 -5.76 18.09 -1.00
CA GLU A 418 -5.09 17.80 -2.27
C GLU A 418 -3.58 18.07 -2.22
N SER A 419 -3.07 18.84 -1.25
CA SER A 419 -1.66 19.23 -1.18
C SER A 419 -0.87 18.36 -0.18
N CYS A 420 -0.06 17.43 -0.67
CA CYS A 420 0.89 16.67 0.15
C CYS A 420 2.32 16.92 -0.35
N CYS A 421 3.29 17.03 0.56
CA CYS A 421 4.65 17.49 0.27
C CYS A 421 5.47 16.63 -0.72
N TRP A 422 4.97 15.45 -1.08
CA TRP A 422 5.58 14.54 -2.05
C TRP A 422 4.66 14.16 -3.22
N ARG A 423 3.40 14.61 -3.23
CA ARG A 423 2.50 14.40 -4.38
C ARG A 423 2.67 15.58 -5.33
N ASP A 424 3.05 15.30 -6.58
CA ASP A 424 3.17 16.33 -7.61
C ASP A 424 1.77 16.78 -8.05
N GLU A 425 1.59 18.09 -8.24
CA GLU A 425 0.35 18.71 -8.75
C GLU A 425 -0.07 18.19 -10.14
N SER A 426 0.82 17.51 -10.87
CA SER A 426 0.55 16.93 -12.19
C SER A 426 -0.12 15.55 -12.15
N SER A 427 -0.23 14.92 -10.97
CA SER A 427 -0.83 13.59 -10.81
C SER A 427 -2.31 13.59 -10.39
N SER A 428 -2.90 14.77 -10.13
CA SER A 428 -4.28 14.91 -9.68
C SER A 428 -5.29 14.96 -10.84
N ASN A 429 -5.38 13.88 -11.64
CA ASN A 429 -6.55 13.69 -12.51
C ASN A 429 -7.67 12.91 -11.81
N ALA A 430 -7.43 12.36 -10.62
CA ALA A 430 -8.46 11.82 -9.74
C ALA A 430 -8.81 12.85 -8.68
N GLN A 431 -9.42 13.95 -9.10
CA GLN A 431 -10.09 14.87 -8.19
C GLN A 431 -11.10 14.02 -7.41
N THR A 432 -10.91 13.88 -6.10
CA THR A 432 -11.92 13.24 -5.25
C THR A 432 -13.03 14.26 -5.12
N VAL A 433 -13.84 14.39 -6.18
CA VAL A 433 -14.95 15.36 -6.20
C VAL A 433 -15.89 14.92 -5.11
N PHE A 434 -15.88 15.66 -3.99
CA PHE A 434 -16.87 15.45 -2.95
C PHE A 434 -18.25 15.49 -3.60
N PRO A 435 -19.17 14.59 -3.23
CA PRO A 435 -20.54 14.64 -3.72
C PRO A 435 -21.16 16.00 -3.44
N VAL A 436 -21.22 16.84 -4.48
CA VAL A 436 -21.95 18.09 -4.47
C VAL A 436 -23.41 17.73 -4.70
N LEU A 437 -24.30 18.31 -3.89
CA LEU A 437 -25.73 18.17 -4.12
C LEU A 437 -26.08 18.74 -5.51
N LEU A 438 -26.46 17.87 -6.45
CA LEU A 438 -26.89 18.27 -7.79
C LEU A 438 -28.35 18.67 -7.81
N ALA A 439 -29.20 17.87 -7.16
CA ALA A 439 -30.64 18.08 -7.18
C ALA A 439 -31.30 17.54 -5.92
N LYS A 440 -32.33 18.24 -5.45
CA LYS A 440 -33.22 17.74 -4.40
C LYS A 440 -34.66 17.99 -4.83
N ALA A 441 -35.45 16.93 -4.88
CA ALA A 441 -36.86 16.98 -5.23
C ALA A 441 -37.68 16.38 -4.08
N THR A 442 -38.78 17.02 -3.73
CA THR A 442 -39.76 16.43 -2.81
C THR A 442 -40.99 16.09 -3.63
N VAL A 443 -41.35 14.81 -3.66
CA VAL A 443 -42.54 14.33 -4.33
C VAL A 443 -43.63 14.18 -3.28
N PRO A 444 -44.76 14.90 -3.41
CA PRO A 444 -45.90 14.75 -2.51
C PRO A 444 -46.29 13.28 -2.37
N ASP A 445 -46.66 12.87 -1.15
CA ASP A 445 -47.09 11.52 -0.79
C ASP A 445 -46.07 10.38 -0.99
N LYS A 446 -44.85 10.68 -1.47
CA LYS A 446 -43.79 9.69 -1.67
C LYS A 446 -42.52 9.98 -0.87
N GLY A 447 -42.12 11.25 -0.76
CA GLY A 447 -40.98 11.66 0.06
C GLY A 447 -39.94 12.48 -0.69
N THR A 448 -38.70 12.52 -0.19
CA THR A 448 -37.62 13.39 -0.67
C THR A 448 -36.52 12.61 -1.37
N TYR A 449 -36.17 13.03 -2.58
CA TYR A 449 -35.13 12.46 -3.41
C TYR A 449 -33.99 13.45 -3.56
N THR A 450 -32.76 13.01 -3.35
CA THR A 450 -31.56 13.86 -3.31
C THR A 450 -30.49 13.21 -4.17
N VAL A 451 -29.94 13.92 -5.14
CA VAL A 451 -28.95 13.43 -6.10
C VAL A 451 -27.65 14.19 -5.92
N TYR A 452 -26.53 13.48 -5.90
CA TYR A 452 -25.20 14.04 -5.74
C TYR A 452 -24.32 13.82 -6.98
N SER A 453 -23.25 14.59 -7.09
CA SER A 453 -22.33 14.60 -8.24
C SER A 453 -21.50 13.33 -8.41
N ASP A 454 -21.44 12.49 -7.38
CA ASP A 454 -20.79 11.18 -7.39
C ASP A 454 -21.79 10.05 -7.74
N ASN A 455 -22.86 10.40 -8.45
CA ASN A 455 -23.92 9.48 -8.86
C ASN A 455 -24.76 8.90 -7.70
N THR A 456 -24.62 9.40 -6.47
CA THR A 456 -25.50 9.00 -5.36
C THR A 456 -26.93 9.51 -5.55
N VAL A 457 -27.92 8.65 -5.32
CA VAL A 457 -29.33 9.03 -5.14
C VAL A 457 -29.82 8.55 -3.78
N LEU A 458 -30.23 9.47 -2.92
CA LEU A 458 -30.90 9.22 -1.65
C LEU A 458 -32.40 9.47 -1.80
N ALA A 459 -33.23 8.47 -1.58
CA ALA A 459 -34.66 8.62 -1.43
C ALA A 459 -35.06 8.40 0.03
N HIS A 460 -35.78 9.35 0.61
CA HIS A 460 -36.36 9.27 1.94
C HIS A 460 -37.87 9.25 1.79
N PHE A 461 -38.48 8.12 2.07
CA PHE A 461 -39.91 7.92 1.92
C PHE A 461 -40.67 8.36 3.18
N LEU A 462 -41.94 8.73 3.02
CA LEU A 462 -42.78 9.21 4.13
C LEU A 462 -43.09 8.13 5.17
N ASP A 463 -42.95 6.86 4.81
CA ASP A 463 -43.07 5.70 5.71
C ASP A 463 -41.81 5.47 6.56
N GLY A 464 -40.79 6.33 6.43
CA GLY A 464 -39.53 6.24 7.16
C GLY A 464 -38.52 5.28 6.52
N VAL A 465 -38.79 4.74 5.33
CA VAL A 465 -37.82 3.95 4.57
C VAL A 465 -36.81 4.88 3.89
N TYR A 466 -35.54 4.50 3.92
CA TYR A 466 -34.46 5.22 3.24
C TYR A 466 -33.85 4.30 2.19
N LEU A 467 -33.78 4.77 0.96
CA LEU A 467 -33.14 4.07 -0.14
C LEU A 467 -31.90 4.85 -0.57
N HIS A 468 -30.75 4.19 -0.56
CA HIS A 468 -29.49 4.75 -1.00
C HIS A 468 -29.02 3.97 -2.22
N MET A 469 -28.94 4.64 -3.37
CA MET A 469 -28.62 4.04 -4.67
C MET A 469 -27.48 4.79 -5.34
N THR A 470 -26.82 4.15 -6.30
CA THR A 470 -25.84 4.78 -7.18
C THR A 470 -26.30 4.62 -8.62
N TRP A 471 -26.45 5.72 -9.36
CA TRP A 471 -26.95 5.73 -10.73
C TRP A 471 -25.88 6.24 -11.69
N ASN A 472 -25.39 5.38 -12.58
CA ASN A 472 -24.43 5.81 -13.59
C ASN A 472 -25.16 6.59 -14.72
N PHE A 473 -25.08 7.93 -14.70
CA PHE A 473 -25.70 8.77 -15.72
C PHE A 473 -24.88 8.88 -17.03
N ASN A 474 -23.75 8.18 -17.15
CA ASN A 474 -22.91 8.25 -18.36
C ASN A 474 -23.41 7.38 -19.52
N HIS A 475 -24.50 6.64 -19.35
CA HIS A 475 -25.09 5.75 -20.36
C HIS A 475 -26.54 6.14 -20.75
N PHE A 476 -26.83 7.43 -20.89
CA PHE A 476 -28.11 7.86 -21.50
C PHE A 476 -28.04 7.82 -23.02
N ASN A 477 -28.20 6.63 -23.60
CA ASN A 477 -28.67 6.53 -24.99
C ASN A 477 -30.18 6.75 -25.00
N LYS A 478 -30.63 7.65 -25.89
CA LYS A 478 -32.04 7.98 -26.14
C LYS A 478 -32.80 6.76 -26.66
N GLN A 479 -33.26 5.88 -25.78
CA GLN A 479 -34.41 5.02 -26.05
C GLN A 479 -34.99 4.55 -24.72
N GLU A 480 -36.28 4.80 -24.54
CA GLU A 480 -37.06 4.42 -23.36
C GLU A 480 -36.87 2.94 -23.02
N GLN A 481 -36.42 2.66 -21.79
CA GLN A 481 -36.62 1.35 -21.19
C GLN A 481 -37.35 1.51 -19.86
N THR A 482 -38.55 0.93 -19.82
CA THR A 482 -39.27 0.57 -18.61
C THR A 482 -38.37 -0.31 -17.73
N VAL A 483 -37.95 0.23 -16.59
CA VAL A 483 -37.23 -0.51 -15.55
C VAL A 483 -38.17 -1.53 -14.92
N LYS A 484 -37.98 -2.82 -15.25
CA LYS A 484 -38.52 -3.93 -14.44
C LYS A 484 -37.63 -4.09 -13.22
N ALA A 485 -38.00 -3.45 -12.11
CA ALA A 485 -37.41 -3.74 -10.80
C ALA A 485 -37.87 -5.14 -10.36
N LYS A 486 -36.93 -6.08 -10.25
CA LYS A 486 -37.17 -7.38 -9.62
C LYS A 486 -36.91 -7.22 -8.13
N PHE A 487 -37.97 -7.04 -7.36
CA PHE A 487 -37.91 -7.12 -5.91
C PHE A 487 -37.70 -8.60 -5.54
N ILE A 488 -36.57 -8.92 -4.93
CA ILE A 488 -36.39 -10.18 -4.20
C ILE A 488 -36.82 -9.86 -2.77
N TRP A 489 -37.92 -10.49 -2.35
CA TRP A 489 -38.49 -10.37 -1.01
C TRP A 489 -37.71 -11.20 0.00
#